data_AF-A0A3E0TSV3-F1
#
_entry.id   AF-A0A3E0TSV3-F1
#
_cell.length_a   1.000
_cell.length_b   1.000
_cell.length_c   1.000
_cell.angle_alpha   90.00
_cell.angle_beta   90.00
_cell.angle_gamma   90.00
#
_symmetry.space_group_name_H-M   'P 1'
#
loop_
_entity.id
_entity.type
_entity.pdbx_description
1 polymer ?
#
loop_
_entity_poly.entity_id
_entity_poly.type
_entity_poly.pdbx_seq_one_letter_code
_entity_poly.pdbx_strand_id
1 'polypeptide(L)'
;MIVKPQGWVILKFSAPTDTFYKIFSSWRGGYLDGDSWRLSSGSSHPPTLSECGKWWVWSQESGSCYHLPVNGEDGYTFYTAQILANIILQSDKNNMLIERIKLSSILN
;
A
#
# COMPACT_ATOMS: atom_id res chain seq x y z
N MET A 1 -6.14 12.98 -7.61
CA MET A 1 -6.43 11.78 -8.44
C MET A 1 -6.90 10.64 -7.53
N ILE A 2 -7.95 9.90 -7.89
CA ILE A 2 -8.43 8.77 -7.07
C ILE A 2 -7.87 7.44 -7.62
N VAL A 3 -7.28 6.64 -6.74
CA VAL A 3 -6.71 5.32 -7.07
C VAL A 3 -7.52 4.25 -6.36
N LYS A 4 -8.04 3.27 -7.12
CA LYS A 4 -8.88 2.17 -6.61
C LYS A 4 -8.21 0.83 -6.91
N PRO A 5 -7.33 0.33 -6.03
CA PRO A 5 -6.75 -0.99 -6.18
C PRO A 5 -7.74 -2.10 -5.83
N GLN A 6 -7.51 -3.29 -6.40
CA GLN A 6 -8.27 -4.49 -6.04
C GLN A 6 -7.73 -5.11 -4.76
N GLY A 7 -6.42 -5.10 -4.59
CA GLY A 7 -5.80 -5.41 -3.31
C GLY A 7 -4.61 -4.54 -3.00
N TRP A 8 -4.26 -4.52 -1.73
CA TRP A 8 -3.33 -3.54 -1.20
C TRP A 8 -2.62 -4.10 0.03
N VAL A 9 -1.44 -3.55 0.27
CA VAL A 9 -0.60 -3.86 1.43
C VAL A 9 -0.02 -2.54 1.94
N ILE A 10 0.09 -2.42 3.26
CA ILE A 10 0.73 -1.27 3.88
C ILE A 10 2.17 -1.62 4.19
N LEU A 11 3.07 -0.74 3.73
CA LEU A 11 4.48 -0.79 4.01
C LEU A 11 4.82 0.36 4.95
N LYS A 12 5.32 0.01 6.14
CA LYS A 12 5.92 0.93 7.09
C LYS A 12 7.38 1.13 6.72
N PHE A 13 7.75 2.37 6.45
CA PHE A 13 9.12 2.77 6.24
C PHE A 13 9.61 3.42 7.53
N SER A 14 10.58 2.79 8.19
CA SER A 14 11.21 3.34 9.39
C SER A 14 12.61 3.82 9.00
N ALA A 15 12.78 5.13 8.97
CA ALA A 15 14.08 5.79 8.90
C ALA A 15 14.51 6.22 10.31
N PRO A 16 15.81 6.46 10.57
CA PRO A 16 16.30 6.86 11.88
C PRO A 16 15.60 8.09 12.48
N THR A 17 15.07 8.97 11.62
CA THR A 17 14.47 10.26 12.00
C THR A 17 12.97 10.33 11.78
N ASP A 18 12.38 9.43 10.98
CA ASP A 18 10.98 9.54 10.59
C ASP A 18 10.36 8.19 10.22
N THR A 19 9.06 8.05 10.45
CA THR A 19 8.27 6.88 10.08
C THR A 19 7.13 7.31 9.18
N PHE A 20 7.10 6.79 7.95
CA PHE A 20 6.03 7.07 7.00
C PHE A 20 5.47 5.77 6.43
N TYR A 21 4.21 5.83 5.97
CA TYR A 21 3.50 4.68 5.43
C TYR A 21 3.30 4.84 3.94
N LYS A 22 3.61 3.80 3.18
CA LYS A 22 3.28 3.71 1.75
C LYS A 22 2.33 2.56 1.52
N ILE A 23 1.50 2.71 0.49
CA ILE A 23 0.55 1.70 0.06
C ILE A 23 1.14 1.04 -1.19
N PHE A 24 1.36 -0.27 -1.11
CA PHE A 24 1.59 -1.09 -2.26
C PHE A 24 0.23 -1.56 -2.80
N SER A 25 -0.11 -1.11 -4.00
CA SER A 25 -1.39 -1.38 -4.66
C SER A 25 -1.20 -2.38 -5.79
N SER A 26 -2.12 -3.33 -5.93
CA SER A 26 -2.14 -4.32 -7.00
C SER A 26 -3.48 -4.36 -7.73
N TRP A 27 -3.39 -4.57 -9.04
CA TRP A 27 -4.51 -4.81 -9.94
C TRP A 27 -4.27 -6.12 -10.67
N ARG A 28 -5.29 -6.98 -10.67
CA ARG A 28 -5.26 -8.19 -11.47
C ARG A 28 -5.59 -7.83 -12.91
N GLY A 29 -4.72 -8.27 -13.80
CA GLY A 29 -4.88 -8.14 -15.23
C GLY A 29 -5.97 -9.06 -15.80
N GLY A 30 -6.43 -8.74 -16.99
CA GLY A 30 -7.32 -9.59 -17.79
C GLY A 30 -6.57 -10.37 -18.86
N TYR A 31 -7.27 -10.84 -19.89
CA TYR A 31 -6.65 -11.54 -21.02
C TYR A 31 -5.71 -10.64 -21.85
N LEU A 32 -6.03 -9.34 -21.95
CA LEU A 32 -5.26 -8.37 -22.75
C LEU A 32 -4.34 -7.49 -21.90
N ASP A 33 -4.60 -7.39 -20.61
CA ASP A 33 -3.89 -6.52 -19.69
C ASP A 33 -3.19 -7.37 -18.64
N GLY A 34 -1.88 -7.22 -18.45
CA GLY A 34 -1.15 -7.95 -17.42
C GLY A 34 -1.45 -7.46 -16.00
N ASP A 35 -1.02 -8.23 -15.01
CA ASP A 35 -1.02 -7.77 -13.62
C ASP A 35 -0.17 -6.51 -13.48
N SER A 36 -0.69 -5.53 -12.74
CA SER A 36 0.01 -4.27 -12.51
C SER A 36 0.06 -3.93 -11.03
N TRP A 37 1.04 -3.12 -10.68
CA TRP A 37 1.27 -2.67 -9.32
C TRP A 37 1.67 -1.20 -9.30
N ARG A 38 1.48 -0.56 -8.15
CA ARG A 38 1.87 0.83 -7.91
C ARG A 38 2.20 1.02 -6.45
N LEU A 39 3.35 1.65 -6.18
CA LEU A 39 3.69 2.13 -4.85
C LEU A 39 3.25 3.59 -4.71
N SER A 40 2.61 3.93 -3.58
CA SER A 40 2.19 5.30 -3.31
C SER A 40 3.36 6.21 -2.93
N SER A 41 3.15 7.53 -3.01
CA SER A 41 4.15 8.52 -2.60
C SER A 41 4.43 8.50 -1.11
N GLY A 42 3.48 8.02 -0.31
CA GLY A 42 3.53 8.02 1.14
C GLY A 42 2.48 8.92 1.74
N SER A 43 2.18 8.65 3.01
CA SER A 43 1.33 9.46 3.85
C SER A 43 1.83 9.46 5.28
N SER A 44 1.79 10.63 5.88
CA SER A 44 2.04 10.89 7.30
C SER A 44 0.78 10.75 8.17
N HIS A 45 -0.40 10.67 7.54
CA HIS A 45 -1.68 10.61 8.25
C HIS A 45 -2.28 9.21 8.21
N PRO A 46 -3.01 8.78 9.24
CA PRO A 46 -3.74 7.51 9.21
C PRO A 46 -4.91 7.54 8.21
N PRO A 47 -5.31 6.37 7.69
CA PRO A 47 -6.47 6.27 6.82
C PRO A 47 -7.78 6.47 7.59
N THR A 48 -8.80 6.97 6.89
CA THR A 48 -10.15 7.16 7.45
C THR A 48 -11.12 6.18 6.81
N LEU A 49 -12.07 5.64 7.59
CA LEU A 49 -13.12 4.79 7.04
C LEU A 49 -14.15 5.64 6.27
N SER A 50 -14.52 5.21 5.07
CA SER A 50 -15.61 5.85 4.32
C SER A 50 -16.95 5.69 5.04
N GLU A 51 -17.88 6.61 4.80
CA GLU A 51 -19.24 6.58 5.39
C GLU A 51 -20.01 5.28 5.08
N CYS A 52 -19.71 4.64 3.94
CA CYS A 52 -20.33 3.38 3.56
C CYS A 52 -19.65 2.14 4.18
N GLY A 53 -18.55 2.31 4.92
CA GLY A 53 -17.84 1.23 5.62
C GLY A 53 -17.15 0.20 4.71
N LYS A 54 -17.12 0.43 3.40
CA LYS A 54 -16.57 -0.53 2.41
C LYS A 54 -15.12 -0.23 2.03
N TRP A 55 -14.69 1.01 2.21
CA TRP A 55 -13.41 1.50 1.76
C TRP A 55 -12.69 2.27 2.87
N TRP A 56 -11.39 2.05 2.98
CA TRP A 56 -10.47 2.95 3.67
C TRP A 56 -9.99 4.01 2.69
N VAL A 57 -10.14 5.28 3.07
CA VAL A 57 -9.71 6.42 2.28
C VAL A 57 -8.40 6.92 2.86
N TRP A 58 -7.36 6.93 2.02
CA TRP A 58 -6.03 7.34 2.43
C TRP A 58 -5.46 8.40 1.49
N SER A 59 -5.38 9.63 2.00
CA SER A 59 -4.76 10.76 1.30
C SER A 59 -3.25 10.63 1.29
N GLN A 60 -2.64 10.84 0.13
CA GLN A 60 -1.19 10.79 -0.08
C GLN A 60 -0.63 12.20 -0.29
N GLU A 61 0.65 12.38 0.01
CA GLU A 61 1.33 13.67 -0.12
C GLU A 61 1.34 14.22 -1.55
N SER A 62 1.33 13.34 -2.56
CA SER A 62 1.23 13.73 -3.97
C SER A 62 -0.14 14.29 -4.39
N GLY A 63 -1.11 14.41 -3.48
CA GLY A 63 -2.49 14.81 -3.79
C GLY A 63 -3.35 13.69 -4.42
N SER A 64 -2.85 12.45 -4.37
CA SER A 64 -3.63 11.27 -4.75
C SER A 64 -4.38 10.70 -3.55
N CYS A 65 -5.60 10.22 -3.74
CA CYS A 65 -6.40 9.56 -2.71
C CYS A 65 -6.59 8.10 -3.07
N TYR A 66 -6.22 7.21 -2.16
CA TYR A 66 -6.34 5.77 -2.34
C TYR A 66 -7.61 5.28 -1.64
N HIS A 67 -8.48 4.62 -2.39
CA HIS A 67 -9.70 4.00 -1.86
C HIS A 67 -9.46 2.49 -1.78
N LEU A 68 -9.11 2.02 -0.59
CA LEU A 68 -8.69 0.66 -0.33
C LEU A 68 -9.90 -0.18 0.11
N PRO A 69 -10.29 -1.24 -0.60
CA PRO A 69 -11.39 -2.10 -0.18
C PRO A 69 -11.05 -2.77 1.15
N VAL A 70 -11.97 -2.76 2.12
CA VAL A 70 -11.73 -3.36 3.45
C VAL A 70 -11.34 -4.84 3.35
N ASN A 71 -11.91 -5.58 2.38
CA ASN A 71 -11.62 -7.00 2.15
C ASN A 71 -10.46 -7.26 1.18
N GLY A 72 -9.73 -6.22 0.75
CA GLY A 72 -8.62 -6.33 -0.20
C GLY A 72 -7.24 -6.26 0.43
N GLU A 73 -7.15 -6.22 1.76
CA GLU A 73 -5.87 -6.32 2.47
C GLU A 73 -5.17 -7.62 2.07
N ASP A 74 -3.88 -7.53 1.76
CA ASP A 74 -3.05 -8.66 1.31
C ASP A 74 -3.50 -9.30 -0.01
N GLY A 75 -4.33 -8.58 -0.78
CA GLY A 75 -4.88 -9.01 -2.06
C GLY A 75 -3.91 -8.85 -3.24
N TYR A 76 -2.82 -9.60 -3.28
CA TYR A 76 -1.88 -9.62 -4.40
C TYR A 76 -1.96 -10.91 -5.23
N THR A 77 -1.38 -10.85 -6.43
CA THR A 77 -1.12 -12.03 -7.30
C THR A 77 0.28 -12.56 -7.06
N PHE A 78 0.61 -13.72 -7.61
CA PHE A 78 1.96 -14.28 -7.48
C PHE A 78 3.04 -13.34 -8.05
N TYR A 79 2.78 -12.71 -9.19
CA TYR A 79 3.69 -11.73 -9.78
C TYR A 79 3.91 -10.51 -8.87
N THR A 80 2.82 -9.89 -8.42
CA THR A 80 2.90 -8.69 -7.57
C THR A 80 3.48 -9.01 -6.18
N ALA A 81 3.32 -10.24 -5.68
CA ALA A 81 3.99 -10.73 -4.47
C ALA A 81 5.51 -10.77 -4.63
N GLN A 82 6.03 -11.23 -5.78
CA GLN A 82 7.47 -11.25 -6.02
C GLN A 82 8.07 -9.84 -6.06
N ILE A 83 7.35 -8.89 -6.68
CA ILE A 83 7.76 -7.49 -6.69
C ILE A 83 7.80 -6.93 -5.27
N LEU A 84 6.76 -7.18 -4.48
CA LEU A 84 6.69 -6.76 -3.08
C LEU A 84 7.86 -7.33 -2.26
N ALA A 85 8.16 -8.63 -2.43
CA ALA A 85 9.28 -9.27 -1.76
C ALA A 85 10.62 -8.63 -2.16
N ASN A 86 10.81 -8.32 -3.45
CA ASN A 86 12.02 -7.65 -3.93
C ASN A 86 12.17 -6.23 -3.34
N ILE A 87 11.07 -5.47 -3.20
CA ILE A 87 11.08 -4.16 -2.55
C ILE A 87 11.53 -4.26 -1.09
N ILE A 88 11.01 -5.25 -0.34
CA ILE A 88 11.38 -5.48 1.05
C ILE A 88 12.85 -5.91 1.15
N LEU A 89 13.32 -6.80 0.28
CA LEU A 89 14.72 -7.25 0.27
C LEU A 89 15.72 -6.14 -0.05
N GLN A 90 15.35 -5.16 -0.87
CA GLN A 90 16.22 -4.02 -1.22
C GLN A 90 16.35 -2.98 -0.09
N SER A 91 15.51 -3.05 0.94
CA SER A 91 15.47 -2.09 2.05
C SER A 91 16.79 -2.01 2.84
N ASP A 92 17.45 -3.16 3.02
CA ASP A 92 18.69 -3.30 3.80
C ASP A 92 19.87 -2.49 3.24
N LYS A 93 19.84 -2.15 1.94
CA LYS A 93 20.91 -1.38 1.30
C LYS A 93 20.85 0.13 1.55
N ASN A 94 19.71 0.65 2.00
CA ASN A 94 19.43 2.08 2.04
C ASN A 94 19.24 2.65 3.45
N ASN A 95 19.62 1.93 4.52
CA ASN A 95 19.36 2.31 5.92
C ASN A 95 17.87 2.59 6.23
N MET A 96 16.96 2.05 5.41
CA MET A 96 15.51 2.17 5.61
C MET A 96 14.95 0.79 5.89
N LEU A 97 14.34 0.61 7.05
CA LEU A 97 13.63 -0.63 7.36
C LEU A 97 12.24 -0.57 6.75
N ILE A 98 11.96 -1.48 5.81
CA ILE A 98 10.65 -1.61 5.17
C ILE A 98 9.98 -2.87 5.71
N GLU A 99 8.88 -2.67 6.44
CA GLU A 99 8.10 -3.76 7.01
C GLU A 99 6.68 -3.72 6.48
N ARG A 100 6.14 -4.90 6.15
CA ARG A 100 4.70 -5.03 5.92
C ARG A 100 3.98 -5.04 7.26
N ILE A 101 2.97 -4.20 7.39
CA ILE A 101 2.12 -4.14 8.57
C ILE A 101 0.66 -4.27 8.19
N LYS A 102 -0.15 -4.73 9.15
CA LYS A 102 -1.60 -4.75 9.01
C LYS A 102 -2.18 -3.37 9.33
N LEU A 103 -3.30 -3.06 8.70
CA LEU A 103 -4.05 -1.84 8.99
C LEU A 103 -4.45 -1.76 10.48
N SER A 104 -4.82 -2.89 11.08
CA SER A 104 -5.16 -2.98 12.51
C SER A 104 -4.03 -2.49 13.43
N SER A 105 -2.78 -2.62 13.00
CA SER A 105 -1.62 -2.17 13.78
C SER A 105 -1.42 -0.65 13.76
N ILE A 106 -2.11 0.08 12.87
CA ILE A 106 -2.01 1.55 12.74
C ILE A 106 -3.15 2.25 13.48
N LEU A 107 -4.30 1.58 13.60
CA LEU A 107 -5.50 2.12 14.22
C LEU A 107 -5.57 1.87 15.74
N ASN A 108 -4.62 1.11 16.30
CA ASN A 108 -4.51 0.79 17.72
C ASN A 108 -3.62 1.77 18.48
#